data_AF-A0A7H0GUN8-F1
#
_entry.id   AF-A0A7H0GUN8-F1
#
_cell.length_a   1.000
_cell.length_b   1.000
_cell.length_c   1.000
_cell.angle_alpha   90.00
_cell.angle_beta   90.00
_cell.angle_gamma   90.00
#
_symmetry.space_group_name_H-M   'P 1'
#
loop_
_entity.id
_entity.type
_entity.pdbx_description
1 polymer ?
#
loop_
_entity_poly.entity_id
_entity_poly.type
_entity_poly.pdbx_seq_one_letter_code
_entity_poly.pdbx_strand_id
1 'polypeptide(L)'
;MTSLVTLKALNRPMLALMIAGSCLLSNFAHANDPTAKDKKGKVATPAAPVVTEAAPVSVSSTAATVVLTGRIRNEEGQPLAGATVYLQGSAVAVTTDEQGIFSLEVPAAGKKTLRYGYGGYQDRDVVVSSSAPFTMSLHPSNETAKQRKDQ
;
A
#
# COMPACT_ATOMS: atom_id res chain seq x y z
N MET A 1 -45.30 39.80 -15.19
CA MET A 1 -44.42 40.01 -14.04
C MET A 1 -43.25 39.05 -14.17
N THR A 2 -42.11 39.61 -14.59
CA THR A 2 -40.72 39.27 -14.16
C THR A 2 -40.28 37.80 -14.32
N SER A 3 -39.55 37.40 -15.37
CA SER A 3 -38.15 37.76 -15.71
C SER A 3 -37.13 37.32 -14.64
N LEU A 4 -36.05 36.66 -15.10
CA LEU A 4 -34.81 36.27 -14.42
C LEU A 4 -34.86 35.09 -13.44
N VAL A 5 -34.36 33.92 -13.85
CA VAL A 5 -33.09 33.34 -13.32
C VAL A 5 -32.44 32.47 -14.41
N THR A 6 -31.56 33.13 -15.19
CA THR A 6 -30.20 32.71 -15.52
C THR A 6 -29.95 31.26 -16.00
N LEU A 7 -29.90 31.15 -17.33
CA LEU A 7 -28.99 30.29 -18.12
C LEU A 7 -27.76 29.81 -17.32
N LYS A 8 -27.75 28.53 -16.95
CA LYS A 8 -26.54 27.85 -16.49
C LYS A 8 -25.62 27.69 -17.69
N ALA A 9 -24.44 28.28 -17.55
CA ALA A 9 -23.42 28.43 -18.55
C ALA A 9 -23.09 27.16 -19.32
N LEU A 10 -22.96 27.39 -20.62
CA LEU A 10 -22.35 26.60 -21.67
C LEU A 10 -20.93 26.16 -21.26
N ASN A 11 -20.68 24.85 -21.14
CA ASN A 11 -19.31 24.33 -21.14
C ASN A 11 -19.18 23.28 -22.24
N ARG A 12 -19.00 23.76 -23.48
CA ARG A 12 -18.66 22.93 -24.64
C ARG A 12 -17.14 22.74 -24.68
N PRO A 13 -16.65 21.51 -24.96
CA PRO A 13 -15.23 21.17 -24.90
C PRO A 13 -14.51 21.77 -26.12
N MET A 14 -13.68 22.78 -25.90
CA MET A 14 -12.88 23.42 -26.95
C MET A 14 -11.41 23.05 -26.78
N LEU A 15 -11.00 22.06 -27.57
CA LEU A 15 -9.90 22.17 -28.53
C LEU A 15 -8.68 22.98 -28.08
N ALA A 16 -7.64 22.30 -27.59
CA ALA A 16 -6.27 22.77 -27.72
C ALA A 16 -5.42 21.63 -28.29
N LEU A 17 -4.94 21.90 -29.50
CA LEU A 17 -4.26 21.06 -30.46
C LEU A 17 -2.76 21.39 -30.38
N MET A 18 -1.91 20.35 -30.41
CA MET A 18 -0.51 20.32 -30.88
C MET A 18 0.53 21.21 -30.19
N ILE A 19 1.55 20.59 -29.57
CA ILE A 19 2.95 20.95 -29.84
C ILE A 19 3.76 19.65 -29.96
N ALA A 20 4.07 19.31 -31.20
CA ALA A 20 5.20 18.48 -31.57
C ALA A 20 6.50 19.30 -31.42
N GLY A 21 7.61 18.61 -31.16
CA GLY A 21 8.94 19.14 -31.44
C GLY A 21 9.73 19.55 -30.20
N SER A 22 10.63 18.68 -29.77
CA SER A 22 12.02 18.75 -30.24
C SER A 22 12.92 18.10 -29.19
N CYS A 23 13.44 16.92 -29.55
CA CYS A 23 14.79 16.56 -29.17
C CYS A 23 15.72 17.72 -29.52
N LEU A 24 16.72 17.98 -28.68
CA LEU A 24 18.15 17.97 -29.02
C LEU A 24 18.92 18.49 -27.78
N LEU A 25 19.77 17.62 -27.20
CA LEU A 25 21.15 17.86 -26.70
C LEU A 25 21.37 19.03 -25.70
N SER A 26 21.98 18.91 -24.52
CA SER A 26 23.20 18.22 -24.07
C SER A 26 23.36 18.52 -22.57
N ASN A 27 23.54 17.54 -21.69
CA ASN A 27 24.83 17.00 -21.23
C ASN A 27 25.72 17.97 -20.41
N PHE A 28 25.62 17.89 -19.07
CA PHE A 28 26.77 17.93 -18.14
C PHE A 28 26.29 17.43 -16.76
N ALA A 29 26.47 16.15 -16.44
CA ALA A 29 27.63 15.63 -15.71
C ALA A 29 27.77 16.19 -14.28
N HIS A 30 27.11 15.53 -13.33
CA HIS A 30 27.67 15.38 -11.98
C HIS A 30 27.80 13.87 -11.73
N ALA A 31 28.99 13.36 -12.00
CA ALA A 31 29.36 11.97 -11.82
C ALA A 31 29.48 11.67 -10.33
N ASN A 32 28.63 10.76 -9.83
CA ASN A 32 29.02 9.89 -8.73
C ASN A 32 29.23 8.50 -9.31
N ASP A 33 30.47 8.05 -9.16
CA ASP A 33 31.11 6.91 -9.79
C ASP A 33 30.38 5.57 -9.50
N PRO A 34 30.08 4.78 -10.55
CA PRO A 34 29.56 3.43 -10.45
C PRO A 34 30.69 2.40 -10.56
N THR A 35 30.87 1.58 -9.53
CA THR A 35 31.55 0.28 -9.68
C THR A 35 30.62 -0.85 -9.27
N ALA A 36 29.57 -1.05 -10.05
CA ALA A 36 28.91 -2.34 -10.17
C ALA A 36 29.80 -3.25 -11.02
N LYS A 37 30.45 -4.24 -10.38
CA LYS A 37 31.01 -5.41 -11.08
C LYS A 37 30.07 -6.60 -10.91
N ASP A 38 29.43 -6.90 -12.02
CA ASP A 38 28.90 -8.18 -12.47
C ASP A 38 29.48 -9.44 -11.80
N LYS A 39 28.58 -10.34 -11.35
CA LYS A 39 28.63 -11.79 -11.57
C LYS A 39 27.40 -12.51 -10.97
N LYS A 40 26.49 -12.96 -11.85
CA LYS A 40 25.93 -14.32 -11.93
C LYS A 40 25.69 -15.12 -10.63
N GLY A 41 24.41 -15.45 -10.34
CA GLY A 41 24.00 -16.45 -9.34
C GLY A 41 23.30 -15.78 -8.15
N LYS A 42 22.02 -16.06 -7.86
CA LYS A 42 21.56 -17.25 -7.12
C LYS A 42 22.37 -17.46 -5.84
N VAL A 43 21.67 -17.69 -4.74
CA VAL A 43 22.19 -18.13 -3.43
C VAL A 43 22.63 -16.93 -2.55
N ALA A 44 21.72 -16.27 -1.85
CA ALA A 44 21.22 -16.76 -0.55
C ALA A 44 22.29 -17.62 0.14
N THR A 45 23.39 -17.00 0.57
CA THR A 45 24.43 -17.76 1.26
C THR A 45 24.11 -17.82 2.75
N PRO A 46 24.13 -19.03 3.32
CA PRO A 46 23.63 -19.36 4.63
C PRO A 46 24.73 -19.12 5.67
N ALA A 47 24.34 -18.59 6.83
CA ALA A 47 25.14 -18.79 8.02
C ALA A 47 25.05 -20.27 8.39
N ALA A 48 26.21 -20.91 8.33
CA ALA A 48 26.47 -22.33 8.48
C ALA A 48 26.12 -22.85 9.90
N PRO A 49 26.03 -24.19 10.06
CA PRO A 49 25.19 -24.87 11.04
C PRO A 49 25.92 -25.13 12.35
N VAL A 50 25.19 -25.06 13.46
CA VAL A 50 25.51 -25.81 14.67
C VAL A 50 24.38 -26.80 14.89
N VAL A 51 24.69 -28.06 14.57
CA VAL A 51 23.84 -29.23 14.76
C VAL A 51 24.11 -29.78 16.15
N THR A 52 23.06 -30.02 16.94
CA THR A 52 22.92 -31.11 17.94
C THR A 52 21.46 -31.01 18.42
N GLU A 53 20.51 -31.65 17.74
CA GLU A 53 20.01 -33.00 17.98
C GLU A 53 19.21 -33.15 19.29
N ALA A 54 17.88 -33.03 19.15
CA ALA A 54 16.90 -33.93 19.77
C ALA A 54 15.56 -33.76 19.01
N ALA A 55 15.27 -34.69 18.10
CA ALA A 55 13.92 -34.93 17.58
C ALA A 55 13.06 -35.57 18.69
N PRO A 56 11.71 -35.41 18.76
CA PRO A 56 10.84 -35.66 17.62
C PRO A 56 9.60 -34.74 17.49
N VAL A 57 8.85 -35.01 16.42
CA VAL A 57 7.51 -34.54 16.04
C VAL A 57 7.43 -33.20 15.31
N SER A 58 7.90 -33.25 14.06
CA SER A 58 7.37 -32.40 13.00
C SER A 58 5.90 -32.77 12.77
N VAL A 59 4.99 -32.17 13.55
CA VAL A 59 3.63 -31.97 13.08
C VAL A 59 3.69 -30.87 12.05
N SER A 60 3.87 -31.27 10.79
CA SER A 60 3.61 -30.42 9.64
C SER A 60 2.11 -30.12 9.64
N SER A 61 1.70 -29.19 10.50
CA SER A 61 0.43 -28.51 10.33
C SER A 61 0.56 -27.81 8.99
N THR A 62 -0.06 -28.39 7.95
CA THR A 62 -0.30 -27.70 6.70
C THR A 62 -1.25 -26.56 7.02
N ALA A 63 -0.71 -25.50 7.64
CA ALA A 63 -1.38 -24.25 7.85
C ALA A 63 -1.60 -23.70 6.46
N ALA A 64 -2.79 -23.97 5.92
CA ALA A 64 -3.23 -23.38 4.68
C ALA A 64 -2.96 -21.87 4.80
N THR A 65 -2.22 -21.30 3.86
CA THR A 65 -1.93 -19.87 3.82
C THR A 65 -2.81 -19.28 2.74
N VAL A 66 -3.33 -18.08 3.00
CA VAL A 66 -4.20 -17.34 2.08
C VAL A 66 -3.54 -16.01 1.81
N VAL A 67 -3.55 -15.61 0.54
CA VAL A 67 -3.07 -14.30 0.11
C VAL A 67 -4.21 -13.29 0.27
N LEU A 68 -4.06 -12.36 1.21
CA LEU A 68 -4.97 -11.23 1.33
C LEU A 68 -4.49 -10.12 0.40
N THR A 69 -5.34 -9.78 -0.57
CA THR A 69 -5.09 -8.66 -1.47
C THR A 69 -6.10 -7.57 -1.17
N GLY A 70 -5.65 -6.31 -1.21
CA GLY A 70 -6.53 -5.18 -1.03
C GLY A 70 -5.92 -3.91 -1.58
N ARG A 71 -6.68 -2.83 -1.45
CA ARG A 71 -6.20 -1.48 -1.79
C ARG A 71 -6.56 -0.50 -0.69
N ILE A 72 -5.63 0.39 -0.36
CA ILE A 72 -5.79 1.47 0.61
C ILE A 72 -5.96 2.78 -0.13
N ARG A 73 -6.96 3.56 0.27
CA ARG A 73 -7.26 4.89 -0.25
C ARG A 73 -7.37 5.90 0.88
N ASN A 74 -7.20 7.17 0.57
CA ASN A 74 -7.55 8.26 1.48
C ASN A 74 -9.05 8.58 1.41
N GLU A 75 -9.50 9.54 2.21
CA GLU A 75 -10.87 10.07 2.21
C GLU A 75 -11.30 10.70 0.87
N GLU A 76 -10.34 11.23 0.10
CA GLU A 76 -10.55 11.81 -1.22
C GLU A 76 -10.67 10.74 -2.33
N GLY A 77 -10.53 9.46 -1.98
CA GLY A 77 -10.59 8.33 -2.90
C GLY A 77 -9.31 8.11 -3.71
N GLN A 78 -8.24 8.86 -3.42
CA GLN A 78 -6.92 8.68 -4.02
C GLN A 78 -6.23 7.43 -3.45
N PRO A 79 -5.49 6.66 -4.27
CA PRO A 79 -4.69 5.54 -3.78
C PRO A 79 -3.60 6.03 -2.83
N LEU A 80 -3.42 5.32 -1.72
CA LEU A 80 -2.41 5.67 -0.72
C LEU A 80 -1.22 4.72 -0.79
N ALA A 81 -0.14 5.19 -1.40
CA ALA A 81 1.14 4.48 -1.46
C ALA A 81 1.94 4.65 -0.16
N GLY A 82 2.74 3.64 0.20
CA GLY A 82 3.58 3.70 1.40
C GLY A 82 2.85 3.43 2.72
N ALA A 83 1.56 3.07 2.68
CA ALA A 83 0.82 2.66 3.87
C ALA A 83 1.33 1.32 4.37
N THR A 84 1.53 1.20 5.69
CA THR A 84 1.99 -0.03 6.32
C THR A 84 0.78 -0.85 6.76
N VAL A 85 0.74 -2.12 6.38
CA VAL A 85 -0.29 -3.09 6.76
C VAL A 85 0.39 -4.22 7.52
N TYR A 86 -0.05 -4.48 8.75
CA TYR A 86 0.48 -5.55 9.56
C TYR A 86 -0.62 -6.44 10.11
N LEU A 87 -0.34 -7.74 10.21
CA LEU A 87 -1.26 -8.69 10.83
C LEU A 87 -1.03 -8.70 12.34
N GLN A 88 -2.06 -8.37 13.12
CA GLN A 88 -2.02 -8.45 14.59
C GLN A 88 -1.74 -9.90 15.03
N GLY A 89 -0.81 -10.06 15.96
CA GLY A 89 -0.37 -11.37 16.44
C GLY A 89 0.59 -12.11 15.51
N SER A 90 1.04 -11.48 14.43
CA SER A 90 2.07 -12.01 13.52
C SER A 90 3.17 -10.98 13.29
N ALA A 91 4.37 -11.44 12.92
CA ALA A 91 5.47 -10.57 12.53
C ALA A 91 5.44 -10.17 11.04
N VAL A 92 4.35 -10.53 10.34
CA VAL A 92 4.21 -10.25 8.90
C VAL A 92 3.58 -8.87 8.70
N ALA A 93 4.29 -8.01 7.98
CA ALA A 93 3.83 -6.70 7.56
C ALA A 93 4.26 -6.45 6.11
N VAL A 94 3.46 -5.66 5.38
CA VAL A 94 3.71 -5.25 4.00
C VAL A 94 3.40 -3.77 3.84
N THR A 95 3.98 -3.16 2.83
CA THR A 95 3.74 -1.76 2.48
C THR A 95 2.95 -1.70 1.18
N THR A 96 2.03 -0.74 1.04
CA THR A 96 1.28 -0.55 -0.20
C THR A 96 2.15 0.07 -1.30
N ASP A 97 1.92 -0.38 -2.54
CA ASP A 97 2.56 0.15 -3.75
C ASP A 97 1.98 1.52 -4.19
N GLU A 98 2.49 2.10 -5.28
CA GLU A 98 2.05 3.38 -5.85
C GLU A 98 0.54 3.48 -6.12
N GLN A 99 -0.10 2.34 -6.42
CA GLN A 99 -1.55 2.25 -6.65
C GLN A 99 -2.35 2.00 -5.36
N GLY A 100 -1.69 2.03 -4.20
CA GLY A 100 -2.27 1.71 -2.90
C GLY A 100 -2.60 0.23 -2.72
N ILE A 101 -2.14 -0.65 -3.62
CA ILE A 101 -2.41 -2.09 -3.58
C ILE A 101 -1.44 -2.75 -2.59
N PHE A 102 -1.90 -3.77 -1.87
CA PHE A 102 -1.06 -4.64 -1.05
C PHE A 102 -1.41 -6.11 -1.25
N SER A 103 -0.44 -6.98 -0.98
CA SER A 103 -0.60 -8.43 -0.97
C SER A 103 0.12 -9.01 0.26
N LEU A 104 -0.61 -9.67 1.14
CA LEU A 104 -0.11 -10.18 2.42
C LEU A 104 -0.47 -11.65 2.58
N GLU A 105 0.53 -12.50 2.76
CA GLU A 105 0.32 -13.92 3.06
C GLU A 105 0.02 -14.11 4.55
N VAL A 106 -1.13 -14.73 4.84
CA VAL A 106 -1.59 -14.94 6.22
C VAL A 106 -2.12 -16.37 6.43
N PRO A 107 -1.99 -16.94 7.64
CA PRO A 107 -2.55 -18.26 7.93
C PRO A 107 -4.07 -18.27 7.75
N ALA A 108 -4.63 -19.17 6.93
CA ALA A 108 -6.06 -19.29 6.62
C ALA A 108 -6.93 -19.56 7.87
N ALA A 109 -6.35 -20.21 8.88
CA ALA A 109 -7.02 -20.52 10.12
C ALA A 109 -7.16 -19.28 11.02
N GLY A 110 -8.33 -19.13 11.64
CA GLY A 110 -8.60 -18.11 12.65
C GLY A 110 -9.08 -16.75 12.10
N LYS A 111 -9.50 -15.88 13.03
CA LYS A 111 -9.86 -14.49 12.72
C LYS A 111 -8.57 -13.69 12.53
N LYS A 112 -8.41 -13.03 11.39
CA LYS A 112 -7.26 -12.15 11.12
C LYS A 112 -7.66 -10.72 11.41
N THR A 113 -6.94 -10.05 12.30
CA THR A 113 -7.08 -8.61 12.48
C THR A 113 -5.89 -7.95 11.81
N LEU A 114 -6.13 -7.24 10.71
CA LEU A 114 -5.11 -6.43 10.06
C LEU A 114 -5.18 -5.03 10.64
N ARG A 115 -4.04 -4.47 11.01
CA ARG A 115 -3.93 -3.05 11.29
C ARG A 115 -3.17 -2.37 10.17
N TYR A 116 -3.69 -1.25 9.72
CA TYR A 116 -3.10 -0.48 8.65
C TYR A 116 -3.01 0.98 9.06
N GLY A 117 -1.92 1.63 8.64
CA GLY A 117 -1.56 2.97 9.06
C GLY A 117 -0.61 3.64 8.08
N TYR A 118 -0.59 4.97 8.10
CA TYR A 118 0.31 5.78 7.30
C TYR A 118 0.67 7.05 8.09
N GLY A 119 1.87 7.59 7.87
CA GLY A 119 2.33 8.78 8.59
C GLY A 119 1.36 9.95 8.38
N GLY A 120 0.80 10.49 9.47
CA GLY A 120 -0.21 11.56 9.44
C GLY A 120 -1.67 11.09 9.32
N TYR A 121 -1.92 9.77 9.29
CA TYR A 121 -3.26 9.17 9.31
C TYR A 121 -3.52 8.42 10.62
N GLN A 122 -4.79 8.20 10.91
CA GLN A 122 -5.20 7.39 12.06
C GLN A 122 -5.11 5.90 11.71
N ASP A 123 -4.34 5.14 12.48
CA ASP A 123 -4.29 3.68 12.33
C ASP A 123 -5.68 3.07 12.51
N ARG A 124 -5.99 2.04 11.73
CA ARG A 124 -7.26 1.31 11.80
C ARG A 124 -7.02 -0.18 11.82
N ASP A 125 -7.80 -0.86 12.66
CA ASP A 125 -7.86 -2.31 12.73
C ASP A 125 -9.09 -2.80 11.95
N VAL A 126 -8.93 -3.80 11.08
CA VAL A 126 -10.02 -4.47 10.38
C VAL A 126 -9.92 -5.98 10.55
N VAL A 127 -11.06 -6.61 10.78
CA VAL A 127 -11.14 -8.07 10.83
C VAL A 127 -11.40 -8.58 9.42
N VAL A 128 -10.47 -9.37 8.88
CA VAL A 128 -10.58 -9.98 7.56
C VAL A 128 -10.87 -11.47 7.71
N SER A 129 -12.03 -11.87 7.17
CA SER A 129 -12.52 -13.26 7.24
C SER A 129 -12.43 -13.99 5.90
N SER A 130 -12.17 -13.26 4.80
CA SER A 130 -12.18 -13.79 3.44
C SER A 130 -10.99 -13.26 2.63
N SER A 131 -10.60 -14.01 1.61
CA SER A 131 -9.52 -13.67 0.68
C SER A 131 -9.90 -12.68 -0.42
N ALA A 132 -11.17 -12.26 -0.47
CA ALA A 132 -11.66 -11.41 -1.54
C ALA A 132 -10.96 -10.04 -1.54
N PRO A 133 -10.72 -9.44 -2.72
CA PRO A 133 -10.14 -8.11 -2.82
C PRO A 133 -11.08 -7.08 -2.19
N PHE A 134 -10.56 -6.29 -1.26
CA PHE A 134 -11.35 -5.28 -0.56
C PHE A 134 -10.65 -3.92 -0.56
N THR A 135 -11.45 -2.87 -0.37
CA THR A 135 -10.97 -1.48 -0.33
C THR A 135 -11.02 -1.00 1.11
N MET A 136 -9.92 -0.46 1.58
CA MET A 136 -9.78 0.14 2.90
C MET A 136 -9.55 1.64 2.73
N SER A 137 -10.14 2.43 3.62
CA SER A 137 -9.90 3.87 3.67
C SER A 137 -9.24 4.26 4.98
N LEU A 138 -8.27 5.17 4.90
CA LEU A 138 -7.66 5.82 6.06
C LEU A 138 -8.15 7.27 6.17
N HIS A 139 -8.41 7.67 7.40
CA HIS A 139 -8.74 9.05 7.75
C HIS A 139 -7.52 9.76 8.32
N PRO A 140 -7.31 11.04 7.99
CA PRO A 140 -6.19 11.80 8.50
C PRO A 140 -6.36 11.97 10.01
N SER A 141 -5.26 11.87 10.77
CA SER A 141 -5.34 11.94 12.23
C SER A 141 -5.69 13.34 12.77
N ASN A 142 -5.68 14.35 11.89
CA ASN A 142 -6.03 15.74 12.20
C ASN A 142 -7.55 16.01 12.13
N GLU A 143 -8.38 15.01 11.77
CA GLU A 143 -9.83 15.09 11.86
C GLU A 143 -10.28 15.01 13.34
N THR A 144 -10.06 16.11 14.05
CA THR A 144 -10.97 16.59 15.10
C THR A 144 -11.21 15.61 16.25
N ALA A 145 -10.23 15.50 17.17
CA ALA A 145 -10.48 15.12 18.57
C ALA A 145 -11.31 16.19 19.34
N LYS A 146 -12.33 16.78 18.68
CA LYS A 146 -13.20 17.84 19.19
C LYS A 146 -14.65 17.36 19.22
N GLN A 147 -14.91 16.23 19.84
CA GLN A 147 -16.30 15.81 20.06
C GLN A 147 -16.50 14.97 21.31
N ARG A 148 -16.01 15.43 22.48
CA ARG A 148 -16.47 15.01 23.83
C ARG A 148 -16.18 16.06 24.91
N LYS A 149 -16.63 17.30 24.74
CA LYS A 149 -16.66 18.25 25.87
C LYS A 149 -17.76 19.31 25.86
N ASP A 150 -18.84 19.07 25.12
CA ASP A 150 -20.08 19.84 25.22
C ASP A 150 -21.26 18.86 25.23
N GLN A 151 -21.46 18.21 26.38
CA GLN A 151 -22.76 17.68 26.78
C GLN A 151 -22.85 17.69 28.30
#